data_AF-A0A1W1VI97-F1
#
_entry.id   AF-A0A1W1VI97-F1
#
_cell.length_a   1.000
_cell.length_b   1.000
_cell.length_c   1.000
_cell.angle_alpha   90.00
_cell.angle_beta   90.00
_cell.angle_gamma   90.00
#
_symmetry.space_group_name_H-M   'P 1'
#
loop_
_entity.id
_entity.type
_entity.pdbx_description
1 polymer ?
#
loop_
_entity_poly.entity_id
_entity_poly.type
_entity_poly.pdbx_seq_one_letter_code
_entity_poly.pdbx_strand_id
1 'polypeptide(L)'
;MRLIHILAFLLACLLLGWLWWEHPKGGQAFSLPSGPSRDKLEESSSAEEALPWAGNRDLEEFLRKYNTPVLLASYHASLPDPILWEAYNVALAADRLAGTVVQPGEIFSQNRLLGPYTKERGYREGPMYAGNKIIPSEGGGVCKVASVLYNVAILANLEIIERHPHSLTVPYVPPGQDATVVYGKYDFRFRNNTSSPIVIWADTYNDTLYIAFYGREKPPKVTWHHETLEKKKTWTEYRNNPALPPGTERVVFPGQDGVTVHSWITIEYPDGRVIRKDLGISRYQPSPCLVERGPS
;
A
#
# COMPACT_ATOMS: atom_id res chain seq x y z
N MET A 1 -21.28 7.77 52.50
CA MET A 1 -20.45 8.92 52.97
C MET A 1 -19.00 8.46 53.03
N ARG A 2 -18.13 9.10 52.24
CA ARG A 2 -16.63 9.14 52.28
C ARG A 2 -15.87 7.82 52.00
N LEU A 3 -15.27 7.63 50.82
CA LEU A 3 -13.99 8.15 50.24
C LEU A 3 -12.69 7.60 50.87
N ILE A 4 -11.97 6.84 50.01
CA ILE A 4 -10.50 6.77 49.76
C ILE A 4 -9.62 5.96 50.73
N HIS A 5 -8.81 5.06 50.15
CA HIS A 5 -7.32 4.90 50.20
C HIS A 5 -7.01 3.53 49.54
N ILE A 6 -6.75 3.42 48.22
CA ILE A 6 -5.46 3.52 47.52
C ILE A 6 -4.35 2.62 48.12
N LEU A 7 -3.72 1.83 47.24
CA LEU A 7 -2.49 1.01 47.39
C LEU A 7 -2.65 -0.43 47.93
N ALA A 8 -2.80 -1.41 47.03
CA ALA A 8 -2.41 -2.81 47.26
C ALA A 8 -2.39 -3.62 45.95
N PHE A 9 -1.38 -3.41 45.10
CA PHE A 9 -1.05 -4.36 44.02
C PHE A 9 0.47 -4.34 43.77
N LEU A 10 1.20 -4.77 44.81
CA LEU A 10 2.61 -5.15 44.77
C LEU A 10 2.76 -6.28 45.79
N LEU A 11 3.49 -7.33 45.42
CA LEU A 11 3.64 -8.63 46.08
C LEU A 11 2.56 -9.67 45.77
N ALA A 12 2.68 -10.28 44.60
CA ALA A 12 2.58 -11.73 44.49
C ALA A 12 3.55 -12.20 43.38
N CYS A 13 4.18 -13.34 43.60
CA CYS A 13 5.08 -14.06 42.68
C CYS A 13 6.57 -13.70 42.77
N LEU A 14 7.14 -13.91 43.95
CA LEU A 14 8.46 -14.52 44.07
C LEU A 14 8.27 -15.89 44.72
N LEU A 15 8.96 -16.90 44.18
CA LEU A 15 9.07 -18.30 44.62
C LEU A 15 8.01 -19.27 44.08
N LEU A 16 8.28 -19.80 42.89
CA LEU A 16 8.47 -21.25 42.64
C LEU A 16 8.81 -21.41 41.15
N GLY A 17 10.10 -21.60 40.89
CA GLY A 17 10.56 -21.96 39.55
C GLY A 17 10.47 -23.47 39.33
N TRP A 18 10.78 -23.82 38.08
CA TRP A 18 11.12 -25.15 37.59
C TRP A 18 9.92 -26.08 37.35
N LEU A 19 9.32 -26.00 36.15
CA LEU A 19 9.22 -27.12 35.21
C LEU A 19 8.65 -26.64 33.86
N TRP A 20 9.45 -26.85 32.81
CA TRP A 20 9.05 -26.98 31.40
C TRP A 20 8.34 -25.79 30.71
N TRP A 21 9.15 -24.93 30.10
CA TRP A 21 8.77 -24.18 28.90
C TRP A 21 9.95 -24.23 27.93
N GLU A 22 9.83 -25.02 26.86
CA GLU A 22 10.80 -24.99 25.77
C GLU A 22 10.71 -23.65 25.04
N HIS A 23 11.79 -22.88 25.12
CA HIS A 23 12.01 -21.71 24.28
C HIS A 23 12.16 -22.14 22.82
N PRO A 24 11.40 -21.59 21.86
CA PRO A 24 11.84 -21.59 20.48
C PRO A 24 13.02 -20.61 20.38
N LYS A 25 14.23 -21.17 20.30
CA LYS A 25 15.42 -20.45 19.86
C LYS A 25 15.22 -20.03 18.42
N GLY A 26 15.40 -18.74 18.14
CA GLY A 26 15.53 -18.23 16.77
C GLY A 26 14.46 -17.22 16.39
N GLY A 27 14.56 -16.00 16.91
CA GLY A 27 14.02 -14.85 16.19
C GLY A 27 14.86 -14.65 14.94
N GLN A 28 14.47 -15.27 13.83
CA GLN A 28 15.02 -14.93 12.52
C GLN A 28 14.58 -13.49 12.21
N ALA A 29 15.54 -12.56 12.26
CA ALA A 29 15.37 -11.28 11.61
C ALA A 29 15.34 -11.55 10.10
N PHE A 30 14.22 -11.21 9.45
CA PHE A 30 14.09 -11.27 8.00
C PHE A 30 15.15 -10.35 7.38
N SER A 31 16.11 -10.92 6.67
CA SER A 31 16.97 -10.19 5.74
C SER A 31 16.15 -9.89 4.50
N LEU A 32 15.99 -8.61 4.15
CA LEU A 32 15.47 -8.22 2.85
C LEU A 32 16.45 -8.72 1.78
N PRO A 33 16.00 -9.40 0.72
CA PRO A 33 16.86 -9.67 -0.42
C PRO A 33 17.34 -8.34 -1.01
N SER A 34 18.58 -8.33 -1.50
CA SER A 34 19.08 -7.26 -2.36
C SER A 34 18.12 -7.12 -3.53
N GLY A 35 17.38 -6.00 -3.56
CA GLY A 35 16.42 -5.73 -4.63
C GLY A 35 17.09 -5.82 -6.00
N PRO A 36 16.35 -6.22 -7.05
CA PRO A 36 16.89 -6.23 -8.39
C PRO A 36 17.34 -4.82 -8.78
N SER A 37 18.34 -4.74 -9.67
CA SER A 37 18.83 -3.50 -10.25
C SER A 37 17.65 -2.65 -10.77
N ARG A 38 17.64 -1.36 -10.41
CA ARG A 38 16.60 -0.35 -10.63
C ARG A 38 16.21 -0.04 -12.11
N ASP A 39 16.59 -0.87 -13.08
CA ASP A 39 16.45 -0.56 -14.51
C ASP A 39 15.33 -1.32 -15.24
N LYS A 40 14.37 -1.93 -14.53
CA LYS A 40 13.15 -2.47 -15.15
C LYS A 40 11.90 -2.29 -14.27
N LEU A 41 11.50 -1.05 -14.05
CA LEU A 41 10.07 -0.75 -13.96
C LEU A 41 9.67 -0.36 -15.39
N GLU A 42 9.42 -1.38 -16.22
CA GLU A 42 8.92 -1.18 -17.57
C GLU A 42 7.56 -0.46 -17.46
N GLU A 43 7.49 0.74 -18.03
CA GLU A 43 6.25 1.45 -18.32
C GLU A 43 5.40 0.55 -19.23
N SER A 44 4.52 -0.27 -18.65
CA SER A 44 3.58 -1.08 -19.41
C SER A 44 2.40 -0.20 -19.85
N SER A 45 2.65 0.62 -20.88
CA SER A 45 1.57 1.14 -21.70
C SER A 45 1.05 0.03 -22.62
N SER A 46 -0.27 -0.20 -22.57
CA SER A 46 -1.11 -0.71 -23.67
C SER A 46 -0.88 -2.13 -24.21
N ALA A 47 -0.97 -3.14 -23.35
CA ALA A 47 -1.58 -4.42 -23.73
C ALA A 47 -2.63 -4.77 -22.67
N GLU A 48 -3.86 -5.07 -23.10
CA GLU A 48 -4.90 -5.63 -22.22
C GLU A 48 -4.44 -7.01 -21.75
N GLU A 49 -3.54 -7.06 -20.77
CA GLU A 49 -3.26 -8.29 -20.06
C GLU A 49 -4.57 -8.73 -19.42
N ALA A 50 -4.98 -9.96 -19.72
CA ALA A 50 -6.27 -10.46 -19.30
C ALA A 50 -6.36 -10.40 -17.77
N LEU A 51 -7.37 -9.70 -17.26
CA LEU A 51 -7.61 -9.63 -15.82
C LEU A 51 -7.86 -11.04 -15.26
N PRO A 52 -7.45 -11.35 -14.01
CA PRO A 52 -7.54 -12.70 -13.45
C PRO A 52 -8.95 -13.32 -13.47
N TRP A 53 -9.98 -12.46 -13.49
CA TRP A 53 -11.39 -12.84 -13.51
C TRP A 53 -12.02 -12.77 -14.91
N ALA A 54 -11.23 -12.82 -15.98
CA ALA A 54 -11.77 -12.92 -17.34
C ALA A 54 -12.70 -14.14 -17.47
N GLY A 55 -13.94 -13.91 -17.93
CA GLY A 55 -14.97 -14.94 -18.03
C GLY A 55 -15.67 -15.31 -16.71
N ASN A 56 -15.46 -14.54 -15.64
CA ASN A 56 -16.20 -14.73 -14.39
C ASN A 56 -17.69 -14.34 -14.58
N ARG A 57 -18.57 -15.34 -14.56
CA ARG A 57 -20.02 -15.16 -14.79
C ARG A 57 -20.69 -14.32 -13.71
N ASP A 58 -20.27 -14.45 -12.45
CA ASP A 58 -20.85 -13.70 -11.33
C ASP A 58 -20.56 -12.20 -11.50
N LEU A 59 -19.32 -11.86 -11.90
CA LEU A 59 -18.98 -10.48 -12.25
C LEU A 59 -19.82 -10.00 -13.44
N GLU A 60 -19.92 -10.77 -14.52
CA GLU A 60 -20.71 -10.36 -15.69
C GLU A 60 -22.19 -10.09 -15.34
N GLU A 61 -22.80 -10.95 -14.52
CA GLU A 61 -24.15 -10.73 -14.00
C GLU A 61 -24.25 -9.48 -13.14
N PHE A 62 -23.24 -9.24 -12.29
CA PHE A 62 -23.17 -8.05 -11.47
C PHE A 62 -23.04 -6.77 -12.31
N LEU A 63 -22.17 -6.76 -13.32
CA LEU A 63 -22.02 -5.63 -14.24
C LEU A 63 -23.30 -5.37 -15.05
N ARG A 64 -24.01 -6.44 -15.47
CA ARG A 64 -25.33 -6.31 -16.11
C ARG A 64 -26.36 -5.68 -15.17
N LYS A 65 -26.40 -6.12 -13.90
CA LYS A 65 -27.33 -5.60 -12.89
C LYS A 65 -27.19 -4.08 -12.68
N TYR A 66 -25.96 -3.55 -12.69
CA TYR A 66 -25.71 -2.12 -12.50
C TYR A 66 -25.58 -1.32 -13.81
N ASN A 67 -25.73 -1.97 -14.96
CA ASN A 67 -25.51 -1.38 -16.28
C ASN A 67 -24.13 -0.69 -16.38
N THR A 68 -23.09 -1.45 -16.03
CA THR A 68 -21.67 -1.05 -16.03
C THR A 68 -20.80 -2.02 -16.86
N PRO A 69 -21.06 -2.21 -18.17
CA PRO A 69 -20.36 -3.22 -18.96
C PRO A 69 -18.94 -2.79 -19.40
N VAL A 70 -18.57 -1.52 -19.24
CA VAL A 70 -17.32 -0.97 -19.78
C VAL A 70 -16.23 -0.99 -18.72
N LEU A 71 -15.09 -1.60 -19.02
CA LEU A 71 -13.86 -1.42 -18.24
C LEU A 71 -13.38 0.03 -18.39
N LEU A 72 -13.43 0.80 -17.30
CA LEU A 72 -12.97 2.18 -17.28
C LEU A 72 -11.44 2.23 -17.22
N ALA A 73 -10.87 1.49 -16.27
CA ALA A 73 -9.44 1.36 -16.08
C ALA A 73 -9.15 0.12 -15.23
N SER A 74 -7.92 -0.37 -15.33
CA SER A 74 -7.36 -1.33 -14.39
C SER A 74 -5.92 -0.96 -14.08
N TYR A 75 -5.43 -1.46 -12.95
CA TYR A 75 -4.05 -1.32 -12.53
C TYR A 75 -3.68 -2.52 -11.65
N HIS A 76 -2.40 -2.86 -11.64
CA HIS A 76 -1.89 -3.93 -10.79
C HIS A 76 -0.61 -3.52 -10.11
N ALA A 77 -0.32 -4.16 -8.98
CA ALA A 77 0.93 -3.99 -8.26
C ALA A 77 1.38 -5.33 -7.69
N SER A 78 2.59 -5.75 -8.04
CA SER A 78 3.19 -6.97 -7.50
C SER A 78 3.58 -6.79 -6.03
N LEU A 79 3.51 -7.89 -5.30
CA LEU A 79 3.92 -8.07 -3.91
C LEU A 79 5.17 -8.97 -3.89
N PRO A 80 6.33 -8.52 -4.42
CA PRO A 80 7.52 -9.37 -4.40
C PRO A 80 7.92 -9.65 -2.95
N ASP A 81 8.14 -10.93 -2.64
CA ASP A 81 8.58 -11.42 -1.34
C ASP A 81 7.75 -10.87 -0.16
N PRO A 82 6.42 -11.14 -0.13
CA PRO A 82 5.57 -10.59 0.91
C PRO A 82 6.00 -11.14 2.27
N ILE A 83 6.36 -10.24 3.18
CA ILE A 83 6.80 -10.60 4.53
C ILE A 83 5.61 -10.63 5.49
N LEU A 84 5.70 -11.51 6.51
CA LEU A 84 4.63 -11.72 7.50
C LEU A 84 3.28 -12.04 6.82
N TRP A 85 2.18 -11.43 7.26
CA TRP A 85 0.84 -11.63 6.72
C TRP A 85 0.43 -10.59 5.67
N GLU A 86 1.40 -9.95 4.99
CA GLU A 86 1.12 -8.92 3.99
C GLU A 86 0.20 -9.42 2.87
N ALA A 87 0.55 -10.51 2.20
CA ALA A 87 -0.24 -11.07 1.09
C ALA A 87 -1.67 -11.41 1.55
N TYR A 88 -1.79 -11.98 2.76
CA TYR A 88 -3.10 -12.29 3.35
C TYR A 88 -3.94 -11.03 3.61
N ASN A 89 -3.36 -9.97 4.18
CA ASN A 89 -4.08 -8.72 4.44
C ASN A 89 -4.50 -8.03 3.14
N VAL A 90 -3.65 -8.05 2.12
CA VAL A 90 -3.96 -7.50 0.79
C VAL A 90 -5.07 -8.31 0.12
N ALA A 91 -5.02 -9.64 0.17
CA ALA A 91 -6.06 -10.51 -0.36
C ALA A 91 -7.41 -10.30 0.36
N LEU A 92 -7.41 -10.22 1.70
CA LEU A 92 -8.60 -9.91 2.48
C LEU A 92 -9.20 -8.54 2.13
N ALA A 93 -8.34 -7.55 1.90
CA ALA A 93 -8.75 -6.22 1.48
C ALA A 93 -9.32 -6.22 0.05
N ALA A 94 -8.73 -6.98 -0.87
CA ALA A 94 -9.21 -7.14 -2.23
C ALA A 94 -10.58 -7.82 -2.28
N ASP A 95 -10.76 -8.91 -1.53
CA ASP A 95 -12.04 -9.63 -1.40
C ASP A 95 -13.18 -8.71 -0.92
N ARG A 96 -12.90 -7.87 0.09
CA ARG A 96 -13.87 -6.88 0.60
C ARG A 96 -14.14 -5.72 -0.35
N LEU A 97 -13.19 -5.43 -1.22
CA LEU A 97 -13.31 -4.35 -2.20
C LEU A 97 -14.13 -4.80 -3.42
N ALA A 98 -14.00 -6.08 -3.81
CA ALA A 98 -14.71 -6.65 -4.94
C ALA A 98 -16.23 -6.53 -4.79
N GLY A 99 -16.88 -6.02 -5.84
CA GLY A 99 -18.33 -5.80 -5.87
C GLY A 99 -18.78 -4.49 -5.22
N THR A 100 -17.85 -3.63 -4.80
CA THR A 100 -18.22 -2.28 -4.31
C THR A 100 -18.85 -1.47 -5.44
N VAL A 101 -20.01 -0.88 -5.18
CA VAL A 101 -20.70 0.03 -6.11
C VAL A 101 -20.63 1.45 -5.58
N VAL A 102 -20.07 2.37 -6.35
CA VAL A 102 -19.98 3.80 -6.03
C VAL A 102 -20.99 4.54 -6.88
N GLN A 103 -22.02 5.13 -6.25
CA GLN A 103 -23.09 5.83 -6.97
C GLN A 103 -22.63 7.16 -7.58
N PRO A 104 -23.31 7.71 -8.60
CA PRO A 104 -23.03 9.05 -9.11
C PRO A 104 -23.00 10.10 -7.99
N GLY A 105 -21.93 10.90 -7.95
CA GLY A 105 -21.70 11.92 -6.93
C GLY A 105 -21.18 11.39 -5.58
N GLU A 106 -21.22 10.08 -5.34
CA GLU A 106 -20.74 9.46 -4.10
C GLU A 106 -19.21 9.56 -3.99
N ILE A 107 -18.73 9.74 -2.77
CA ILE A 107 -17.31 9.66 -2.42
C ILE A 107 -17.02 8.26 -1.88
N PHE A 108 -16.17 7.52 -2.58
CA PHE A 108 -15.54 6.32 -2.06
C PHE A 108 -14.50 6.68 -0.99
N SER A 109 -14.40 5.86 0.05
CA SER A 109 -13.40 5.96 1.10
C SER A 109 -12.87 4.58 1.45
N GLN A 110 -11.55 4.41 1.33
CA GLN A 110 -10.91 3.14 1.67
C GLN A 110 -11.06 2.84 3.16
N ASN A 111 -10.78 3.79 4.03
CA ASN A 111 -10.88 3.58 5.48
C ASN A 111 -12.32 3.28 5.92
N ARG A 112 -13.33 3.85 5.27
CA ARG A 112 -14.75 3.56 5.56
C ARG A 112 -15.12 2.12 5.20
N LEU A 113 -14.59 1.60 4.08
CA LEU A 113 -14.91 0.27 3.60
C LEU A 113 -14.07 -0.81 4.30
N LEU A 114 -12.75 -0.63 4.31
CA LEU A 114 -11.78 -1.65 4.69
C LEU A 114 -11.33 -1.51 6.15
N GLY A 115 -11.29 -0.27 6.67
CA GLY A 115 -10.91 0.01 8.05
C GLY A 115 -12.01 -0.31 9.07
N PRO A 116 -11.70 -0.26 10.38
CA PRO A 116 -10.34 -0.24 10.93
C PRO A 116 -9.59 -1.54 10.63
N TYR A 117 -8.25 -1.48 10.56
CA TYR A 117 -7.43 -2.61 10.12
C TYR A 117 -7.01 -3.52 11.30
N THR A 118 -7.98 -4.10 11.99
CA THR A 118 -7.75 -4.84 13.25
C THR A 118 -7.92 -6.35 13.12
N LYS A 119 -7.39 -7.09 14.11
CA LYS A 119 -7.58 -8.56 14.23
C LYS A 119 -9.04 -8.99 14.27
N GLU A 120 -9.92 -8.23 14.93
CA GLU A 120 -11.37 -8.53 14.98
C GLU A 120 -12.03 -8.45 13.61
N ARG A 121 -11.47 -7.60 12.73
CA ARG A 121 -11.86 -7.52 11.32
C ARG A 121 -11.02 -8.44 10.43
N GLY A 122 -10.37 -9.44 11.00
CA GLY A 122 -9.64 -10.48 10.29
C GLY A 122 -8.23 -10.11 9.85
N TYR A 123 -7.79 -8.86 10.04
CA TYR A 123 -6.42 -8.48 9.67
C TYR A 123 -5.38 -9.13 10.59
N ARG A 124 -4.18 -9.31 10.07
CA ARG A 124 -3.05 -9.90 10.80
C ARG A 124 -1.88 -8.93 10.83
N GLU A 125 -0.87 -9.27 11.61
CA GLU A 125 0.37 -8.49 11.68
C GLU A 125 1.13 -8.61 10.36
N GLY A 126 1.13 -7.52 9.60
CA GLY A 126 1.91 -7.35 8.37
C GLY A 126 3.01 -6.31 8.58
N PRO A 127 3.82 -6.03 7.54
CA PRO A 127 4.88 -5.04 7.63
C PRO A 127 4.32 -3.62 7.66
N MET A 128 4.91 -2.79 8.53
CA MET A 128 4.74 -1.35 8.53
C MET A 128 6.10 -0.68 8.56
N TYR A 129 6.32 0.27 7.66
CA TYR A 129 7.51 1.11 7.69
C TYR A 129 7.37 2.15 8.81
N ALA A 130 8.23 2.05 9.82
CA ALA A 130 8.29 2.99 10.94
C ALA A 130 9.70 3.57 11.03
N GLY A 131 9.88 4.77 10.47
CA GLY A 131 11.19 5.41 10.36
C GLY A 131 12.13 4.59 9.48
N ASN A 132 13.20 4.05 10.07
CA ASN A 132 14.25 3.27 9.41
C ASN A 132 14.14 1.76 9.69
N LYS A 133 12.95 1.28 10.10
CA LYS A 133 12.68 -0.13 10.36
C LYS A 133 11.35 -0.56 9.75
N ILE A 134 11.27 -1.85 9.44
CA ILE A 134 9.99 -2.53 9.21
C ILE A 134 9.59 -3.15 10.54
N ILE A 135 8.43 -2.77 11.06
CA ILE A 135 7.86 -3.35 12.28
C ILE A 135 6.55 -4.07 11.95
N PRO A 136 6.21 -5.16 12.66
CA PRO A 136 4.88 -5.76 12.56
C PRO A 136 3.80 -4.76 13.01
N SER A 137 2.71 -4.66 12.25
CA SER A 137 1.51 -3.88 12.58
C SER A 137 0.27 -4.57 12.04
N GLU A 138 -0.85 -4.48 12.76
CA GLU A 138 -2.13 -4.97 12.26
C GLU A 138 -2.50 -4.25 10.96
N GLY A 139 -2.93 -5.03 9.96
CA GLY A 139 -3.28 -4.49 8.65
C GLY A 139 -2.09 -4.07 7.79
N GLY A 140 -0.85 -4.42 8.16
CA GLY A 140 0.31 -4.14 7.31
C GLY A 140 0.09 -4.65 5.88
N GLY A 141 0.34 -3.79 4.89
CA GLY A 141 0.09 -4.04 3.46
C GLY A 141 -1.06 -3.24 2.83
N VAL A 142 -2.03 -2.72 3.60
CA VAL A 142 -3.24 -2.05 3.05
C VAL A 142 -2.97 -0.75 2.27
N CYS A 143 -1.82 -0.10 2.45
CA CYS A 143 -1.42 1.05 1.64
C CYS A 143 -1.17 0.70 0.17
N LYS A 144 -0.86 -0.57 -0.14
CA LYS A 144 -0.77 -1.04 -1.53
C LYS A 144 -2.12 -0.97 -2.23
N VAL A 145 -3.20 -1.35 -1.54
CA VAL A 145 -4.57 -1.21 -2.04
C VAL A 145 -4.90 0.25 -2.33
N ALA A 146 -4.49 1.18 -1.46
CA ALA A 146 -4.68 2.61 -1.67
C ALA A 146 -3.94 3.11 -2.91
N SER A 147 -2.70 2.66 -3.11
CA SER A 147 -1.89 3.06 -4.27
C SER A 147 -2.48 2.51 -5.57
N VAL A 148 -2.94 1.26 -5.61
CA VAL A 148 -3.60 0.71 -6.81
C VAL A 148 -4.92 1.43 -7.06
N LEU A 149 -5.76 1.63 -6.04
CA LEU A 149 -7.01 2.41 -6.16
C LEU A 149 -6.77 3.83 -6.68
N TYR A 150 -5.72 4.50 -6.24
CA TYR A 150 -5.34 5.82 -6.73
C TYR A 150 -5.02 5.81 -8.23
N ASN A 151 -4.22 4.85 -8.69
CA ASN A 151 -3.88 4.74 -10.10
C ASN A 151 -5.10 4.40 -10.96
N VAL A 152 -5.93 3.45 -10.55
CA VAL A 152 -7.17 3.12 -11.27
C VAL A 152 -8.11 4.33 -11.33
N ALA A 153 -8.27 5.07 -10.22
CA ALA A 153 -9.11 6.26 -10.18
C ALA A 153 -8.59 7.38 -11.10
N ILE A 154 -7.28 7.61 -11.16
CA ILE A 154 -6.68 8.58 -12.09
C ILE A 154 -6.88 8.15 -13.54
N LEU A 155 -6.61 6.88 -13.87
CA LEU A 155 -6.79 6.35 -15.22
C LEU A 155 -8.26 6.36 -15.66
N ALA A 156 -9.20 6.18 -14.73
CA ALA A 156 -10.64 6.32 -14.97
C ALA A 156 -11.11 7.79 -15.00
N ASN A 157 -10.19 8.77 -14.95
CA ASN A 157 -10.47 10.20 -14.93
C ASN A 157 -11.44 10.65 -13.81
N LEU A 158 -11.26 10.09 -12.61
CA LEU A 158 -12.07 10.42 -11.45
C LEU A 158 -11.48 11.60 -10.65
N GLU A 159 -12.36 12.27 -9.90
CA GLU A 159 -11.96 13.35 -8.98
C GLU A 159 -11.36 12.75 -7.70
N ILE A 160 -10.09 13.02 -7.45
CA ILE A 160 -9.41 12.64 -6.21
C ILE A 160 -9.76 13.67 -5.12
N ILE A 161 -10.35 13.18 -4.03
CA ILE A 161 -10.78 13.99 -2.89
C ILE A 161 -9.69 14.03 -1.82
N GLU A 162 -9.01 12.90 -1.60
CA GLU A 162 -7.91 12.80 -0.65
C GLU A 162 -6.88 11.80 -1.13
N ARG A 163 -5.61 12.22 -1.10
CA ARG A 163 -4.45 11.37 -1.34
C ARG A 163 -3.27 11.94 -0.57
N HIS A 164 -2.55 11.07 0.13
CA HIS A 164 -1.29 11.39 0.80
C HIS A 164 -0.20 10.45 0.27
N PRO A 165 0.97 10.96 -0.16
CA PRO A 165 2.10 10.09 -0.50
C PRO A 165 2.74 9.51 0.77
N HIS A 166 3.47 8.41 0.61
CA HIS A 166 4.36 7.89 1.64
C HIS A 166 5.52 8.85 1.91
N SER A 167 6.13 8.74 3.09
CA SER A 167 7.35 9.49 3.44
C SER A 167 8.61 8.96 2.75
N LEU A 168 8.61 7.70 2.32
CA LEU A 168 9.70 7.03 1.59
C LEU A 168 9.13 6.49 0.28
N THR A 169 9.99 6.29 -0.72
CA THR A 169 9.56 5.62 -1.95
C THR A 169 9.09 4.20 -1.67
N VAL A 170 8.13 3.73 -2.46
CA VAL A 170 7.64 2.35 -2.39
C VAL A 170 8.02 1.61 -3.67
N PRO A 171 8.33 0.30 -3.60
CA PRO A 171 8.88 -0.43 -4.75
C PRO A 171 7.84 -0.87 -5.78
N TYR A 172 6.54 -0.70 -5.49
CA TYR A 172 5.44 -1.30 -6.25
C TYR A 172 4.66 -0.31 -7.12
N VAL A 173 4.99 0.99 -7.08
CA VAL A 173 4.48 2.02 -8.00
C VAL A 173 5.55 3.10 -8.21
N PRO A 174 5.56 3.81 -9.35
CA PRO A 174 6.44 4.95 -9.57
C PRO A 174 6.29 6.04 -8.49
N PRO A 175 7.37 6.77 -8.13
CA PRO A 175 7.27 7.96 -7.30
C PRO A 175 6.26 8.95 -7.90
N GLY A 176 5.32 9.43 -7.09
CA GLY A 176 4.22 10.29 -7.51
C GLY A 176 2.89 9.55 -7.73
N GLN A 177 2.92 8.22 -7.84
CA GLN A 177 1.75 7.35 -8.07
C GLN A 177 1.31 6.57 -6.82
N ASP A 178 1.87 6.81 -5.65
CA ASP A 178 1.53 6.10 -4.41
C ASP A 178 0.49 6.83 -3.56
N ALA A 179 -0.26 6.09 -2.77
CA ALA A 179 -1.14 6.63 -1.74
C ALA A 179 -0.98 5.83 -0.44
N THR A 180 -1.03 6.53 0.69
CA THR A 180 -0.93 5.92 2.03
C THR A 180 -2.23 6.12 2.81
N VAL A 181 -2.54 5.16 3.68
CA VAL A 181 -3.71 5.20 4.56
C VAL A 181 -3.31 4.88 5.99
N VAL A 182 -3.91 5.59 6.93
CA VAL A 182 -3.80 5.36 8.37
C VAL A 182 -5.18 5.60 8.93
N TYR A 183 -5.82 4.56 9.45
CA TYR A 183 -7.18 4.68 9.98
C TYR A 183 -7.26 5.79 11.04
N GLY A 184 -8.23 6.71 10.90
CA GLY A 184 -8.39 7.87 11.76
C GLY A 184 -7.44 9.05 11.48
N LYS A 185 -6.53 8.96 10.49
CA LYS A 185 -5.58 10.03 10.16
C LYS A 185 -5.48 10.34 8.65
N TYR A 186 -5.16 9.36 7.82
CA TYR A 186 -4.99 9.50 6.37
C TYR A 186 -5.89 8.52 5.64
N ASP A 187 -6.61 8.98 4.62
CA ASP A 187 -7.48 8.14 3.79
C ASP A 187 -7.15 8.31 2.30
N PHE A 188 -7.58 7.34 1.50
CA PHE A 188 -7.67 7.50 0.06
C PHE A 188 -9.15 7.62 -0.34
N ARG A 189 -9.50 8.74 -0.97
CA ARG A 189 -10.88 9.07 -1.35
C ARG A 189 -10.95 9.62 -2.76
N PHE A 190 -11.94 9.15 -3.51
CA PHE A 190 -12.29 9.70 -4.82
C PHE A 190 -13.80 9.85 -4.93
N ARG A 191 -14.25 10.77 -5.77
CA ARG A 191 -15.66 10.93 -6.12
C ARG A 191 -15.94 10.22 -7.43
N ASN A 192 -17.06 9.51 -7.51
CA ASN A 192 -17.64 9.16 -8.79
C ASN A 192 -18.29 10.41 -9.40
N ASN A 193 -17.52 11.15 -10.19
CA ASN A 193 -17.98 12.32 -10.95
C ASN A 193 -18.60 11.96 -12.31
N THR A 194 -18.98 10.69 -12.53
CA THR A 194 -19.70 10.24 -13.73
C THR A 194 -21.21 10.24 -13.50
N SER A 195 -21.99 10.06 -14.57
CA SER A 195 -23.46 9.99 -14.54
C SER A 195 -24.00 8.58 -14.24
N SER A 196 -23.13 7.59 -14.07
CA SER A 196 -23.48 6.18 -13.86
C SER A 196 -22.79 5.58 -12.63
N PRO A 197 -23.32 4.50 -12.05
CA PRO A 197 -22.59 3.76 -11.03
C PRO A 197 -21.21 3.30 -11.53
N ILE A 198 -20.27 3.16 -10.62
CA ILE A 198 -18.98 2.49 -10.86
C ILE A 198 -18.95 1.23 -10.01
N VAL A 199 -18.64 0.09 -10.63
CA VAL A 199 -18.33 -1.16 -9.93
C VAL A 199 -16.81 -1.27 -9.78
N ILE A 200 -16.35 -1.50 -8.56
CA ILE A 200 -14.97 -1.84 -8.26
C ILE A 200 -14.86 -3.35 -8.16
N TRP A 201 -13.91 -3.93 -8.88
CA TRP A 201 -13.53 -5.33 -8.74
C TRP A 201 -12.06 -5.45 -8.40
N ALA A 202 -11.72 -6.41 -7.56
CA ALA A 202 -10.36 -6.62 -7.11
C ALA A 202 -10.10 -8.10 -6.84
N ASP A 203 -8.87 -8.54 -7.07
CA ASP A 203 -8.43 -9.89 -6.74
C ASP A 203 -6.91 -9.92 -6.63
N THR A 204 -6.38 -10.98 -6.02
CA THR A 204 -4.95 -11.25 -5.97
C THR A 204 -4.63 -12.55 -6.70
N TYR A 205 -3.68 -12.51 -7.63
CA TYR A 205 -3.22 -13.67 -8.37
C TYR A 205 -1.68 -13.65 -8.46
N ASN A 206 -1.02 -14.77 -8.15
CA ASN A 206 0.45 -14.91 -8.14
C ASN A 206 1.16 -13.73 -7.46
N ASP A 207 0.79 -13.46 -6.20
CA ASP A 207 1.33 -12.34 -5.40
C ASP A 207 1.21 -10.98 -6.09
N THR A 208 0.22 -10.79 -6.97
CA THR A 208 -0.06 -9.50 -7.62
C THR A 208 -1.49 -9.08 -7.31
N LEU A 209 -1.66 -7.85 -6.84
CA LEU A 209 -2.96 -7.24 -6.61
C LEU A 209 -3.45 -6.61 -7.91
N TYR A 210 -4.66 -6.98 -8.35
CA TYR A 210 -5.35 -6.39 -9.49
C TYR A 210 -6.58 -5.65 -9.00
N ILE A 211 -6.81 -4.43 -9.50
CA ILE A 211 -8.05 -3.69 -9.28
C ILE A 211 -8.51 -3.12 -10.62
N ALA A 212 -9.81 -3.21 -10.89
CA ALA A 212 -10.45 -2.60 -12.04
C ALA A 212 -11.73 -1.87 -11.67
N PHE A 213 -11.99 -0.77 -12.38
CA PHE A 213 -13.25 -0.04 -12.31
C PHE A 213 -14.05 -0.29 -13.57
N TYR A 214 -15.33 -0.58 -13.40
CA TYR A 214 -16.29 -0.76 -14.48
C TYR A 214 -17.39 0.30 -14.40
N GLY A 215 -17.83 0.81 -15.54
CA GLY A 215 -18.85 1.84 -15.65
C GLY A 215 -19.61 1.73 -16.96
N ARG A 216 -20.34 2.78 -17.32
CA ARG A 216 -21.20 2.78 -18.50
C ARG A 216 -20.53 3.29 -19.78
N GLU A 217 -19.65 4.27 -19.65
CA GLU A 217 -19.04 4.99 -20.77
C GLU A 217 -17.52 4.93 -20.66
N LYS A 218 -16.84 4.81 -21.79
CA LYS A 218 -15.37 4.76 -21.82
C LYS A 218 -14.81 6.12 -21.38
N PRO A 219 -13.89 6.16 -20.40
CA PRO A 219 -13.27 7.43 -19.99
C PRO A 219 -12.35 7.95 -21.10
N PRO A 220 -12.01 9.26 -21.09
CA PRO A 220 -10.96 9.79 -21.96
C PRO A 220 -9.62 9.10 -21.67
N LYS A 221 -8.72 9.12 -22.65
CA LYS A 221 -7.38 8.53 -22.46
C LYS A 221 -6.58 9.39 -21.50
N VAL A 222 -6.01 8.78 -20.47
CA VAL A 222 -5.18 9.44 -19.45
C VAL A 222 -3.74 8.95 -19.58
N THR A 223 -2.79 9.88 -19.66
CA THR A 223 -1.35 9.59 -19.69
C THR A 223 -0.66 10.25 -18.50
N TRP A 224 0.12 9.49 -17.76
CA TRP A 224 0.93 9.98 -16.63
C TRP A 224 2.21 10.67 -17.10
N HIS A 225 2.64 11.67 -16.32
CA HIS A 225 3.92 12.32 -16.48
C HIS A 225 4.54 12.63 -15.13
N HIS A 226 5.86 12.50 -15.05
CA HIS A 226 6.64 12.78 -13.85
C HIS A 226 7.91 13.56 -14.20
N GLU A 227 8.22 14.55 -13.38
CA GLU A 227 9.48 15.29 -13.42
C GLU A 227 10.18 15.15 -12.06
N THR A 228 11.41 14.65 -12.07
CA THR A 228 12.22 14.63 -10.84
C THR A 228 12.81 16.01 -10.60
N LEU A 229 12.38 16.66 -9.52
CA LEU A 229 12.85 17.98 -9.12
C LEU A 229 14.14 17.91 -8.29
N GLU A 230 14.27 16.88 -7.46
CA GLU A 230 15.40 16.73 -6.54
C GLU A 230 15.69 15.25 -6.25
N LYS A 231 16.96 14.90 -6.08
CA LYS A 231 17.42 13.61 -5.53
C LYS A 231 18.37 13.85 -4.37
N LYS A 232 18.18 13.12 -3.27
CA LYS A 232 19.06 13.14 -2.08
C LYS A 232 19.62 11.75 -1.85
N LYS A 233 20.94 11.62 -1.86
CA LYS A 233 21.61 10.34 -1.63
C LYS A 233 21.35 9.83 -0.21
N THR A 234 21.16 8.52 -0.06
CA THR A 234 21.23 7.86 1.26
C THR A 234 22.63 7.97 1.88
N TRP A 235 22.73 7.78 3.20
CA TRP A 235 23.98 7.71 3.97
C TRP A 235 24.00 6.43 4.82
N THR A 236 25.15 6.07 5.38
CA THR A 236 25.27 4.88 6.25
C THR A 236 25.36 5.30 7.72
N GLU A 237 24.56 4.65 8.57
CA GLU A 237 24.63 4.77 10.02
C GLU A 237 25.04 3.43 10.64
N TYR A 238 26.04 3.49 11.52
CA TYR A 238 26.56 2.31 12.22
C TYR A 238 26.00 2.24 13.64
N ARG A 239 25.57 1.04 14.05
CA ARG A 239 25.15 0.75 15.42
C ARG A 239 25.94 -0.42 15.99
N ASN A 240 26.53 -0.24 17.16
CA ASN A 240 27.17 -1.35 17.87
C ASN A 240 26.09 -2.35 18.32
N ASN A 241 26.31 -3.63 18.01
CA ASN A 241 25.50 -4.74 18.47
C ASN A 241 26.40 -5.81 19.11
N PRO A 242 26.46 -5.89 20.46
CA PRO A 242 27.30 -6.86 21.15
C PRO A 242 26.85 -8.31 20.96
N ALA A 243 25.65 -8.56 20.41
CA ALA A 243 25.17 -9.90 20.09
C ALA A 243 25.72 -10.44 18.75
N LEU A 244 26.36 -9.60 17.92
CA LEU A 244 27.03 -10.04 16.71
C LEU A 244 28.44 -10.57 17.04
N PRO A 245 28.94 -11.59 16.31
CA PRO A 245 30.32 -12.04 16.47
C PRO A 245 31.31 -10.88 16.26
N PRO A 246 32.45 -10.87 16.99
CA PRO A 246 33.45 -9.83 16.84
C PRO A 246 33.91 -9.65 15.39
N GLY A 247 34.06 -8.39 14.95
CA GLY A 247 34.49 -8.03 13.59
C GLY A 247 33.43 -8.22 12.49
N THR A 248 32.20 -8.63 12.81
CA THR A 248 31.14 -8.81 11.81
C THR A 248 30.26 -7.58 11.64
N GLU A 249 29.71 -7.40 10.43
CA GLU A 249 28.70 -6.39 10.13
C GLU A 249 27.41 -7.04 9.61
N ARG A 250 26.27 -6.39 9.87
CA ARG A 250 24.96 -6.83 9.37
C ARG A 250 24.13 -5.63 8.93
N VAL A 251 23.73 -5.60 7.67
CA VAL A 251 22.75 -4.60 7.17
C VAL A 251 21.39 -4.92 7.76
N VAL A 252 20.83 -3.98 8.52
CA VAL A 252 19.49 -4.08 9.12
C VAL A 252 18.44 -3.46 8.21
N PHE A 253 18.81 -2.37 7.52
CA PHE A 253 17.95 -1.66 6.59
C PHE A 253 18.83 -1.08 5.49
N PRO A 254 18.57 -1.34 4.20
CA PRO A 254 19.47 -0.94 3.11
C PRO A 254 19.52 0.57 2.86
N GLY A 255 18.62 1.35 3.48
CA GLY A 255 18.46 2.77 3.20
C GLY A 255 17.76 3.01 1.87
N GLN A 256 17.31 4.24 1.67
CA GLN A 256 16.69 4.68 0.42
C GLN A 256 17.13 6.10 0.10
N ASP A 257 17.45 6.36 -1.17
CA ASP A 257 17.60 7.72 -1.65
C ASP A 257 16.27 8.49 -1.53
N GLY A 258 16.34 9.76 -1.20
CA GLY A 258 15.21 10.67 -1.26
C GLY A 258 14.99 11.18 -2.67
N VAL A 259 13.74 11.46 -3.00
CA VAL A 259 13.37 12.04 -4.29
C VAL A 259 12.19 13.00 -4.10
N THR A 260 12.20 14.11 -4.82
CA THR A 260 11.04 14.99 -4.96
C THR A 260 10.59 14.94 -6.41
N VAL A 261 9.31 14.64 -6.64
CA VAL A 261 8.74 14.53 -7.99
C VAL A 261 7.51 15.41 -8.14
N HIS A 262 7.44 16.12 -9.27
CA HIS A 262 6.23 16.78 -9.75
C HIS A 262 5.50 15.83 -10.69
N SER A 263 4.18 15.68 -10.53
CA SER A 263 3.38 14.78 -11.37
C SER A 263 2.20 15.52 -11.98
N TRP A 264 1.87 15.18 -13.22
CA TRP A 264 0.66 15.65 -13.89
C TRP A 264 0.15 14.56 -14.83
N ILE A 265 -1.10 14.72 -15.27
CA ILE A 265 -1.68 13.86 -16.30
C ILE A 265 -2.11 14.69 -17.51
N THR A 266 -2.05 14.06 -18.67
CA THR A 266 -2.66 14.55 -19.91
C THR A 266 -3.92 13.73 -20.17
N ILE A 267 -5.05 14.40 -20.39
CA ILE A 267 -6.36 13.81 -20.65
C ILE A 267 -6.75 14.15 -22.09
N GLU A 268 -6.88 13.13 -22.93
CA GLU A 268 -7.26 13.25 -24.33
C GLU A 268 -8.71 12.77 -24.53
N TYR A 269 -9.60 13.70 -24.88
CA TYR A 269 -11.02 13.42 -25.12
C TYR A 269 -11.26 12.97 -26.58
N PRO A 270 -12.34 12.21 -26.86
CA PRO A 270 -12.67 11.78 -28.21
C PRO A 270 -12.93 12.91 -29.21
N ASP A 271 -13.27 14.11 -28.73
CA ASP A 271 -13.49 15.32 -29.53
C ASP A 271 -12.16 16.01 -29.94
N GLY A 272 -11.01 15.45 -29.57
CA GLY A 272 -9.69 16.00 -29.83
C GLY A 272 -9.22 17.03 -28.80
N ARG A 273 -10.05 17.37 -27.79
CA ARG A 273 -9.64 18.26 -26.71
C ARG A 273 -8.62 17.56 -25.81
N VAL A 274 -7.54 18.28 -25.49
CA VAL A 274 -6.49 17.81 -24.58
C VAL A 274 -6.41 18.73 -23.38
N ILE A 275 -6.45 18.15 -22.17
CA ILE A 275 -6.35 18.88 -20.90
C ILE A 275 -5.16 18.36 -20.12
N ARG A 276 -4.32 19.27 -19.62
CA ARG A 276 -3.30 18.96 -18.60
C ARG A 276 -3.91 19.19 -17.22
N LYS A 277 -3.84 18.18 -16.34
CA LYS A 277 -4.23 18.29 -14.93
C LYS A 277 -3.01 18.10 -14.05
N ASP A 278 -2.68 19.13 -13.28
CA ASP A 278 -1.61 19.07 -12.29
C ASP A 278 -2.03 18.21 -11.09
N LEU A 279 -1.13 17.32 -10.65
CA LEU A 279 -1.32 16.46 -9.47
C LEU A 279 -0.40 16.85 -8.31
N GLY A 280 0.44 17.87 -8.50
CA GLY A 280 1.28 18.45 -7.48
C GLY A 280 2.57 17.67 -7.20
N ILE A 281 3.21 18.02 -6.08
CA ILE A 281 4.56 17.56 -5.72
C ILE A 281 4.48 16.50 -4.62
N SER A 282 5.11 15.35 -4.85
CA SER A 282 5.35 14.32 -3.83
C SER A 282 6.81 14.36 -3.38
N ARG A 283 7.03 14.31 -2.05
CA ARG A 283 8.37 14.40 -1.43
C ARG A 283 8.64 13.15 -0.62
N TYR A 284 9.68 12.42 -1.00
CA TYR A 284 10.16 11.23 -0.30
C TYR A 284 11.51 11.53 0.34
N GLN A 285 11.59 11.35 1.65
CA GLN A 285 12.82 11.61 2.41
C GLN A 285 13.84 10.50 2.14
N PRO A 286 15.14 10.81 2.12
CA PRO A 286 16.16 9.79 2.19
C PRO A 286 16.09 9.09 3.56
N SER A 287 16.50 7.83 3.61
CA SER A 287 16.64 7.06 4.84
C SER A 287 18.00 6.37 4.88
N PRO A 288 18.65 6.28 6.05
CA PRO A 288 20.00 5.74 6.16
C PRO A 288 20.03 4.23 5.90
N CYS A 289 21.12 3.76 5.30
CA CYS A 289 21.53 2.37 5.40
C CYS A 289 21.98 2.10 6.84
N LEU A 290 21.23 1.28 7.57
CA LEU A 290 21.58 0.91 8.94
C LEU A 290 22.44 -0.35 8.94
N VAL A 291 23.65 -0.25 9.47
CA VAL A 291 24.57 -1.37 9.62
C VAL A 291 24.86 -1.60 11.10
N GLU A 292 24.60 -2.80 11.58
CA GLU A 292 25.06 -3.23 12.90
C GLU A 292 26.48 -3.78 12.84
N ARG A 293 27.29 -3.49 13.87
CA ARG A 293 28.67 -3.97 14.01
C ARG A 293 28.86 -4.75 15.31
N GLY A 294 29.52 -5.90 15.22
CA GLY A 294 29.96 -6.66 16.39
C GLY A 294 31.07 -5.94 17.18
N PRO A 295 31.40 -6.42 18.39
CA PRO A 295 32.56 -5.94 19.13
C PRO A 295 33.84 -5.98 18.30
N SER A 296 34.77 -5.06 18.58
CA SER A 296 36.11 -5.08 17.98
C SER A 296 36.97 -6.18 18.58
#